data_AF-A0A848U9P1-F1
#
_entry.id   AF-A0A848U9P1-F1
#
_cell.length_a   1.000
_cell.length_b   1.000
_cell.length_c   1.000
_cell.angle_alpha   90.00
_cell.angle_beta   90.00
_cell.angle_gamma   90.00
#
_symmetry.space_group_name_H-M   'P 1'
#
loop_
_entity.id
_entity.type
_entity.pdbx_description
1 polymer ?
#
loop_
_entity_poly.entity_id
_entity_poly.type
_entity_poly.pdbx_seq_one_letter_code
_entity_poly.pdbx_strand_id
1 'polypeptide(L)'
;MMAKKRSGLVYLLVLWIVISGLAWPAFVGSATVLSHLGGEGWQLDAWSQIPKSLLLQHFLDGYRQSLIIALPVGLVAVIDYLLLSRYRITWWLAGILMPVTGAALALYFFTQAANALPTLVLTGVVLAIVHRLVDLMAGSASRGRLR
;
A
#
# COMPACT_ATOMS: atom_id res chain seq x y z
N MET A 1 24.54 -12.03 18.52
CA MET A 1 23.11 -11.63 18.67
C MET A 1 22.78 -10.27 18.04
N MET A 2 23.66 -9.24 18.13
CA MET A 2 23.40 -7.89 17.59
C MET A 2 23.25 -7.84 16.05
N ALA A 3 23.99 -8.63 15.28
CA ALA A 3 23.90 -8.64 13.81
C ALA A 3 22.51 -9.10 13.30
N LYS A 4 21.89 -10.08 13.95
CA LYS A 4 20.51 -10.52 13.64
C LYS A 4 19.47 -9.44 13.95
N LYS A 5 19.64 -8.69 15.05
CA LYS A 5 18.74 -7.58 15.42
C LYS A 5 18.83 -6.41 14.42
N ARG A 6 20.04 -6.05 13.98
CA ARG A 6 20.23 -5.01 12.95
C ARG A 6 19.56 -5.38 11.62
N SER A 7 19.68 -6.64 11.19
CA SER A 7 19.00 -7.13 9.98
C SER A 7 17.48 -7.02 10.06
N GLY A 8 16.88 -7.27 11.23
CA GLY A 8 15.43 -7.15 11.42
C GLY A 8 14.95 -5.70 11.35
N LEU A 9 15.67 -4.76 11.99
CA LEU A 9 15.32 -3.33 11.93
C LEU A 9 15.40 -2.77 10.52
N VAL A 10 16.45 -3.13 9.75
CA VAL A 10 16.58 -2.67 8.36
C VAL A 10 15.41 -3.19 7.52
N TYR A 11 15.02 -4.45 7.69
CA TYR A 11 13.87 -5.00 6.98
C TYR A 11 12.56 -4.27 7.33
N LEU A 12 12.29 -3.99 8.61
CA LEU A 12 11.09 -3.27 9.03
C LEU A 12 11.05 -1.86 8.44
N LEU A 13 12.20 -1.18 8.39
CA LEU A 13 12.32 0.16 7.84
C LEU A 13 12.08 0.15 6.32
N VAL A 14 12.63 -0.84 5.61
CA VAL A 14 12.36 -1.04 4.18
C VAL A 14 10.88 -1.33 3.93
N LEU A 15 10.27 -2.23 4.71
CA LEU A 15 8.86 -2.56 4.60
C LEU A 15 7.99 -1.32 4.78
N TRP A 16 8.28 -0.54 5.83
CA TRP A 16 7.59 0.71 6.12
C TRP A 16 7.67 1.69 4.95
N ILE A 17 8.88 1.97 4.45
CA ILE A 17 9.11 2.89 3.33
C ILE A 17 8.38 2.42 2.07
N VAL A 18 8.45 1.12 1.76
CA VAL A 18 7.84 0.57 0.55
C VAL A 18 6.32 0.68 0.61
N ILE A 19 5.69 0.29 1.72
CA ILE A 19 4.23 0.34 1.85
C ILE A 19 3.73 1.77 1.90
N SER A 20 4.35 2.64 2.71
CA SER A 20 3.98 4.06 2.76
C SER A 20 4.20 4.75 1.42
N GLY A 21 5.30 4.43 0.74
CA GLY A 21 5.61 5.03 -0.57
C GLY A 21 4.68 4.59 -1.69
N LEU A 22 4.17 3.36 -1.62
CA LEU A 22 3.26 2.81 -2.63
C LEU A 22 1.79 3.05 -2.33
N ALA A 23 1.42 3.51 -1.13
CA ALA A 23 0.03 3.74 -0.75
C ALA A 23 -0.69 4.69 -1.73
N TRP A 24 -0.08 5.84 -2.03
CA TRP A 24 -0.67 6.80 -2.97
C TRP A 24 -0.70 6.30 -4.43
N PRO A 25 0.42 5.80 -5.02
CA PRO A 25 0.39 5.18 -6.34
C PRO A 25 -0.63 4.05 -6.46
N ALA A 26 -0.75 3.18 -5.46
CA ALA A 26 -1.72 2.09 -5.43
C ALA A 26 -3.16 2.61 -5.38
N PHE A 27 -3.42 3.69 -4.65
CA PHE A 27 -4.72 4.35 -4.62
C PHE A 27 -5.10 4.94 -5.96
N VAL A 28 -4.21 5.74 -6.57
CA VAL A 28 -4.44 6.34 -7.89
C VAL A 28 -4.65 5.26 -8.94
N GLY A 29 -3.83 4.20 -8.92
CA GLY A 29 -3.99 3.05 -9.81
C GLY A 29 -5.34 2.35 -9.64
N SER A 30 -5.73 2.07 -8.39
CA SER A 30 -7.01 1.42 -8.08
C SER A 30 -8.20 2.27 -8.55
N ALA A 31 -8.16 3.58 -8.31
CA ALA A 31 -9.19 4.52 -8.74
C ALA A 31 -9.31 4.55 -10.27
N THR A 32 -8.16 4.59 -10.96
CA THR A 32 -8.10 4.61 -12.43
C THR A 32 -8.66 3.32 -13.04
N VAL A 33 -8.30 2.16 -12.47
CA VAL A 33 -8.81 0.87 -12.92
C VAL A 33 -10.33 0.77 -12.71
N LEU A 34 -10.83 1.18 -11.55
CA LEU A 34 -12.27 1.13 -11.26
C LEU A 34 -13.07 2.11 -12.12
N SER A 35 -12.56 3.32 -12.32
CA SER A 35 -13.16 4.31 -13.24
C SER A 35 -13.24 3.76 -14.66
N HIS A 36 -12.17 3.12 -15.15
CA HIS A 36 -12.16 2.49 -16.47
C HIS A 36 -13.20 1.35 -16.58
N LEU A 37 -13.27 0.47 -15.58
CA LEU A 37 -14.22 -0.64 -15.55
C LEU A 37 -15.68 -0.18 -15.36
N GLY A 38 -15.89 0.93 -14.65
CA GLY A 38 -17.20 1.55 -14.45
C GLY A 38 -17.74 2.30 -15.67
N GLY A 39 -16.99 2.35 -16.77
CA GLY A 39 -17.37 3.08 -17.99
C GLY A 39 -17.11 4.59 -17.90
N GLU A 40 -16.43 5.06 -16.86
CA GLU A 40 -16.03 6.45 -16.68
C GLU A 40 -14.71 6.76 -17.41
N GLY A 41 -14.58 6.27 -18.65
CA GLY A 41 -13.39 6.47 -19.49
C GLY A 41 -13.02 7.93 -19.76
N TRP A 42 -13.96 8.86 -19.50
CA TRP A 42 -13.75 10.31 -19.57
C TRP A 42 -12.53 10.77 -18.75
N GLN A 43 -12.20 10.10 -17.65
CA GLN A 43 -11.02 10.44 -16.85
C GLN A 43 -9.71 10.17 -17.62
N LEU A 44 -9.62 9.05 -18.33
CA LEU A 44 -8.46 8.70 -19.15
C LEU A 44 -8.37 9.59 -20.39
N ASP A 45 -9.51 9.92 -20.98
CA ASP A 45 -9.59 10.86 -22.10
C ASP A 45 -9.15 12.27 -21.67
N ALA A 46 -9.58 12.73 -20.50
CA ALA A 46 -9.15 14.00 -19.93
C ALA A 46 -7.62 14.02 -19.70
N TRP A 47 -7.03 12.91 -19.24
CA TRP A 47 -5.58 12.81 -19.07
C TRP A 47 -4.80 12.85 -20.38
N SER A 48 -5.42 12.52 -21.51
CA SER A 48 -4.80 12.68 -22.82
C SER A 48 -4.71 14.15 -23.25
N GLN A 49 -5.64 14.99 -22.76
CA GLN A 49 -5.77 16.40 -23.12
C GLN A 49 -5.00 17.34 -22.17
N ILE A 50 -4.69 16.90 -20.95
CA ILE A 50 -3.95 17.69 -19.96
C ILE A 50 -2.43 17.57 -20.20
N PRO A 51 -1.65 18.67 -20.10
CA PRO A 51 -0.20 18.61 -20.14
C PRO A 51 0.38 17.65 -19.09
N LYS A 52 1.31 16.78 -19.50
CA LYS A 52 1.88 15.75 -18.61
C LYS A 52 2.61 16.34 -17.40
N SER A 53 3.19 17.53 -17.53
CA SER A 53 3.79 18.27 -16.42
C SER A 53 2.77 18.66 -15.34
N LEU A 54 1.56 19.06 -15.74
CA LEU A 54 0.48 19.42 -14.83
C LEU A 54 -0.07 18.17 -14.10
N LEU A 55 -0.25 17.07 -14.84
CA LEU A 55 -0.63 15.78 -14.24
C LEU A 55 0.39 15.32 -13.19
N LEU A 56 1.68 15.46 -13.49
CA LEU A 56 2.74 15.11 -12.55
C LEU A 56 2.74 16.02 -11.32
N GLN A 57 2.49 17.32 -11.49
CA GLN A 57 2.34 18.24 -10.35
C GLN A 57 1.16 17.84 -9.46
N HIS A 58 -0.02 17.61 -10.04
CA HIS A 58 -1.19 17.15 -9.27
C HIS A 58 -0.94 15.82 -8.56
N PHE A 59 -0.22 14.90 -9.21
CA PHE A 59 0.16 13.63 -8.59
C PHE A 59 1.08 13.84 -7.39
N LEU A 60 2.10 14.70 -7.51
CA LEU A 60 3.04 15.01 -6.44
C LEU A 60 2.37 15.77 -5.28
N ASP A 61 1.45 16.67 -5.58
CA ASP A 61 0.70 17.40 -4.55
C ASP A 61 -0.24 16.46 -3.79
N GLY A 62 -0.95 15.59 -4.50
CA GLY A 62 -1.74 14.52 -3.88
C GLY A 62 -0.88 13.59 -3.04
N TYR A 63 0.30 13.22 -3.53
CA TYR A 63 1.27 12.43 -2.78
C TYR A 63 1.65 13.11 -1.46
N ARG A 64 2.01 14.41 -1.50
CA ARG A 64 2.36 15.20 -0.30
C ARG A 64 1.21 15.27 0.71
N GLN A 65 -0.02 15.50 0.24
CA GLN A 65 -1.20 15.55 1.10
C GLN A 65 -1.51 14.18 1.72
N SER A 66 -1.29 13.10 0.97
CA SER A 66 -1.56 11.73 1.42
C SER A 66 -0.58 11.21 2.47
N LEU A 67 0.60 11.83 2.63
CA LEU A 67 1.65 11.38 3.55
C LEU A 67 1.13 11.18 4.99
N ILE A 68 0.22 12.05 5.44
CA ILE A 68 -0.34 11.98 6.79
C ILE A 68 -1.14 10.69 7.03
N ILE A 69 -1.69 10.08 5.98
CA ILE A 69 -2.43 8.81 6.03
C ILE A 69 -1.50 7.64 5.66
N ALA A 70 -0.64 7.82 4.66
CA ALA A 70 0.24 6.77 4.14
C ALA A 70 1.30 6.31 5.17
N LEU A 71 1.82 7.23 6.00
CA LEU A 71 2.80 6.89 7.04
C LEU A 71 2.19 5.99 8.13
N PRO A 72 1.01 6.29 8.71
CA PRO A 72 0.29 5.37 9.60
C PRO A 72 -0.03 4.01 8.95
N VAL A 73 -0.46 3.98 7.69
CA VAL A 73 -0.76 2.71 6.99
C VAL A 73 0.48 1.82 6.89
N GLY A 74 1.63 2.40 6.56
CA GLY A 74 2.89 1.66 6.60
C GLY A 74 3.22 1.15 8.00
N LEU A 75 2.93 1.95 9.04
CA LEU A 75 3.18 1.55 10.42
C LEU A 75 2.31 0.36 10.84
N VAL A 76 1.06 0.29 10.38
CA VAL A 76 0.19 -0.87 10.57
C VAL A 76 0.84 -2.12 9.98
N ALA A 77 1.45 -2.03 8.80
CA ALA A 77 2.20 -3.14 8.18
C ALA A 77 3.36 -3.62 9.06
N VAL A 78 4.12 -2.68 9.63
CA VAL A 78 5.24 -2.98 10.54
C VAL A 78 4.76 -3.66 11.81
N ILE A 79 3.69 -3.14 12.43
CA ILE A 79 3.11 -3.71 13.65
C ILE A 79 2.61 -5.12 13.37
N ASP A 80 1.91 -5.33 12.26
CA ASP A 80 1.42 -6.64 11.85
C ASP A 80 2.57 -7.64 11.71
N TYR A 81 3.63 -7.26 11.02
CA TYR A 81 4.83 -8.08 10.91
C TYR A 81 5.47 -8.38 12.28
N LEU A 82 5.62 -7.38 13.15
CA LEU A 82 6.24 -7.55 14.47
C LEU A 82 5.44 -8.51 15.36
N LEU A 83 4.12 -8.34 15.41
CA LEU A 83 3.24 -9.17 16.22
C LEU A 83 3.20 -10.62 15.69
N LEU A 84 3.17 -10.78 14.37
CA LEU A 84 2.83 -12.05 13.74
C LEU A 84 4.00 -12.83 13.16
N SER A 85 5.19 -12.23 13.02
CA SER A 85 6.40 -12.95 12.57
C SER A 85 6.73 -14.15 13.47
N ARG A 86 6.30 -14.11 14.74
CA ARG A 86 6.47 -15.20 15.70
C ARG A 86 5.59 -16.41 15.41
N TYR A 87 4.43 -16.21 14.76
CA TYR A 87 3.42 -17.23 14.54
C TYR A 87 3.42 -17.82 13.13
N ARG A 88 4.23 -17.30 12.20
CA ARG A 88 4.22 -17.67 10.76
C ARG A 88 2.85 -17.47 10.04
N ILE A 89 1.91 -16.75 10.67
CA ILE A 89 0.56 -16.48 10.15
C ILE A 89 0.47 -15.10 9.44
N THR A 90 1.60 -14.41 9.26
CA THR A 90 1.67 -13.08 8.64
C THR A 90 0.91 -12.97 7.31
N TRP A 91 0.80 -14.06 6.54
CA TRP A 91 0.09 -14.06 5.26
C TRP A 91 -1.43 -13.86 5.36
N TRP A 92 -2.11 -14.58 6.26
CA TRP A 92 -3.58 -14.53 6.35
C TRP A 92 -4.04 -13.17 6.88
N LEU A 93 -3.33 -12.65 7.87
CA LEU A 93 -3.71 -11.42 8.55
C LEU A 93 -3.30 -10.18 7.78
N ALA A 94 -2.08 -10.05 7.26
CA ALA A 94 -1.71 -8.90 6.42
C ALA A 94 -2.60 -8.80 5.16
N GLY A 95 -2.95 -9.96 4.57
CA GLY A 95 -3.84 -10.08 3.42
C GLY A 95 -5.25 -9.53 3.67
N ILE A 96 -5.73 -9.60 4.91
CA ILE A 96 -7.07 -9.17 5.30
C ILE A 96 -7.04 -7.78 5.93
N LEU A 97 -6.05 -7.50 6.80
CA LEU A 97 -5.91 -6.26 7.54
C LEU A 97 -5.74 -5.06 6.62
N MET A 98 -5.00 -5.20 5.52
CA MET A 98 -4.79 -4.09 4.58
C MET A 98 -6.08 -3.67 3.87
N PRO A 99 -6.85 -4.59 3.24
CA PRO A 99 -8.19 -4.27 2.73
C PRO A 99 -9.15 -3.74 3.80
N VAL A 100 -9.14 -4.34 5.01
CA VAL A 100 -9.99 -3.90 6.12
C VAL A 100 -9.62 -2.49 6.58
N THR A 101 -8.34 -2.16 6.62
CA THR A 101 -7.87 -0.80 6.91
C THR A 101 -8.35 0.17 5.83
N GLY A 102 -8.30 -0.22 4.55
CA GLY A 102 -8.89 0.55 3.47
C GLY A 102 -10.39 0.79 3.64
N ALA A 103 -11.16 -0.24 3.99
CA ALA A 103 -12.58 -0.13 4.29
C ALA A 103 -12.85 0.79 5.51
N ALA A 104 -12.07 0.66 6.57
CA ALA A 104 -12.18 1.50 7.76
C ALA A 104 -11.90 2.99 7.44
N LEU A 105 -10.87 3.27 6.62
CA LEU A 105 -10.59 4.62 6.15
C LEU A 105 -11.74 5.18 5.31
N ALA A 106 -12.36 4.36 4.45
CA ALA A 106 -13.50 4.77 3.65
C ALA A 106 -14.68 5.21 4.54
N LEU A 107 -14.99 4.40 5.57
CA LEU A 107 -16.09 4.66 6.49
C LEU A 107 -15.84 5.86 7.42
N TYR A 108 -14.57 6.10 7.79
CA TYR A 108 -14.23 7.16 8.73
C TYR A 108 -14.11 8.54 8.08
N PHE A 109 -13.49 8.62 6.88
CA PHE A 109 -13.16 9.90 6.25
C PHE A 109 -14.17 10.37 5.19
N PHE A 110 -14.96 9.47 4.60
CA PHE A 110 -15.85 9.81 3.48
C PHE A 110 -17.32 9.77 3.90
N THR A 111 -18.03 10.88 3.70
CA THR A 111 -19.48 10.99 3.96
C THR A 111 -20.29 10.02 3.09
N GLN A 112 -19.84 9.76 1.86
CA GLN A 112 -20.41 8.76 0.96
C GLN A 112 -19.44 7.58 0.81
N ALA A 113 -19.31 6.80 1.88
CA ALA A 113 -18.39 5.66 1.93
C ALA A 113 -18.59 4.66 0.78
N ALA A 114 -19.82 4.50 0.28
CA ALA A 114 -20.14 3.60 -0.84
C ALA A 114 -19.31 3.89 -2.11
N ASN A 115 -18.98 5.16 -2.37
CA ASN A 115 -18.23 5.55 -3.56
C ASN A 115 -16.70 5.33 -3.37
N ALA A 116 -16.21 5.49 -2.14
CA ALA A 116 -14.78 5.37 -1.81
C ALA A 116 -14.36 3.93 -1.44
N LEU A 117 -15.32 3.11 -0.98
CA LEU A 117 -15.10 1.75 -0.51
C LEU A 117 -14.39 0.86 -1.54
N PRO A 118 -14.87 0.73 -2.79
CA PRO A 118 -14.27 -0.16 -3.76
C PRO A 118 -12.80 0.19 -4.03
N THR A 119 -12.52 1.50 -4.15
CA THR A 119 -11.18 2.03 -4.42
C THR A 119 -10.23 1.77 -3.25
N LEU A 120 -10.64 2.08 -2.03
CA LEU A 120 -9.79 1.91 -0.85
C LEU A 120 -9.57 0.43 -0.48
N VAL A 121 -10.59 -0.41 -0.67
CA VAL A 121 -10.46 -1.87 -0.50
C VAL A 121 -9.48 -2.43 -1.53
N LEU A 122 -9.64 -2.07 -2.81
CA LEU A 122 -8.73 -2.52 -3.87
C LEU A 122 -7.29 -2.03 -3.62
N THR A 123 -7.13 -0.81 -3.13
CA THR A 123 -5.83 -0.27 -2.70
C THR A 123 -5.21 -1.13 -1.61
N GLY A 124 -5.99 -1.48 -0.58
CA GLY A 124 -5.55 -2.37 0.49
C GLY A 124 -5.14 -3.76 -0.04
N VAL A 125 -5.88 -4.32 -1.00
CA VAL A 125 -5.51 -5.58 -1.67
C VAL A 125 -4.18 -5.45 -2.42
N VAL A 126 -3.98 -4.37 -3.18
CA VAL A 126 -2.72 -4.12 -3.90
C VAL A 126 -1.55 -4.01 -2.93
N LEU A 127 -1.70 -3.26 -1.84
CA LEU A 127 -0.66 -3.14 -0.81
C LEU A 127 -0.38 -4.47 -0.09
N ALA A 128 -1.39 -5.31 0.14
CA ALA A 128 -1.18 -6.65 0.67
C ALA A 128 -0.34 -7.53 -0.25
N ILE A 129 -0.55 -7.44 -1.57
CA ILE A 129 0.25 -8.16 -2.56
C ILE A 129 1.70 -7.64 -2.54
N VAL A 130 1.91 -6.33 -2.51
CA VAL A 130 3.25 -5.73 -2.40
C VAL A 130 3.95 -6.18 -1.13
N HIS A 131 3.28 -6.12 0.02
CA HIS A 131 3.79 -6.61 1.30
C HIS A 131 4.28 -8.06 1.15
N ARG A 132 3.49 -8.92 0.49
CA ARG A 132 3.85 -10.32 0.24
C ARG A 132 5.10 -10.46 -0.63
N LEU A 133 5.24 -9.64 -1.68
CA LEU A 133 6.43 -9.69 -2.53
C LEU A 133 7.69 -9.30 -1.74
N VAL A 134 7.60 -8.28 -0.91
CA VAL A 134 8.71 -7.87 -0.01
C VAL A 134 9.08 -9.00 0.95
N ASP A 135 8.10 -9.67 1.54
CA ASP A 135 8.31 -10.85 2.40
C ASP A 135 9.03 -11.99 1.68
N LEU A 136 8.60 -12.31 0.46
CA LEU A 136 9.19 -13.40 -0.33
C LEU A 136 10.64 -13.08 -0.71
N MET A 137 10.91 -11.84 -1.11
CA MET A 137 12.26 -11.40 -1.45
C MET A 137 13.19 -11.43 -0.22
N ALA A 138 12.71 -10.94 0.93
CA ALA A 138 13.47 -10.96 2.18
C ALA A 138 13.73 -12.39 2.68
N GLY A 139 12.72 -13.28 2.57
CA GLY A 139 12.83 -14.68 2.94
C GLY A 139 13.82 -15.47 2.06
N SER A 140 13.82 -15.19 0.74
CA SER A 140 14.76 -15.77 -0.23
C SER A 140 16.21 -15.37 0.08
N ALA A 141 16.45 -14.08 0.38
CA ALA A 141 17.77 -13.56 0.74
C ALA A 141 18.36 -14.20 2.02
N SER A 142 17.51 -14.69 2.93
CA SER A 142 17.98 -15.40 4.14
C SER A 142 18.42 -16.84 3.88
N ARG A 143 17.84 -17.53 2.87
CA ARG A 143 18.17 -18.92 2.51
C ARG A 143 19.44 -19.03 1.66
N GLY A 144 19.78 -17.99 0.90
CA GLY A 144 20.99 -17.95 0.07
C GLY A 144 22.32 -17.95 0.85
N ARG A 145 22.30 -17.75 2.19
CA ARG A 145 23.52 -17.78 3.04
C ARG A 145 23.85 -19.15 3.64
N LEU A 146 23.09 -20.20 3.30
CA LEU A 146 23.32 -21.57 3.77
C LEU A 146 23.85 -22.50 2.67
N ARG A 147 24.38 -21.94 1.58
CA ARG A 147 25.14 -22.68 0.57
C ARG A 147 26.56 -22.16 0.52
#